data_AF-A0A9D2N5R8-F1
#
_entry.id   AF-A0A9D2N5R8-F1
#
_cell.length_a   1.000
_cell.length_b   1.000
_cell.length_c   1.000
_cell.angle_alpha   90.00
_cell.angle_beta   90.00
_cell.angle_gamma   90.00
#
_symmetry.space_group_name_H-M   'P 1'
#
loop_
_entity.id
_entity.type
_entity.pdbx_description
1 polymer ?
#
loop_
_entity_poly.entity_id
_entity_poly.type
_entity_poly.pdbx_seq_one_letter_code
_entity_poly.pdbx_strand_id
1 'polypeptide(L)'
;MAKGKYRRWGTAPNQVCVCVDEIKDGEISGKVYSRYSRTPWEFNSLIELLGQMESFYNKISFPQAAVQIRGIQWQERGKFQAEAEQPFLEKEFLLEKRGIQATFLIIVRYRQNATWQGSFLWVEENRSLEFKSALELLMMMDKSLKTPAFGRNPLRKSW
;
A
#
# COMPACT_ATOMS: atom_id res chain seq x y z
N MET A 1 6.05 12.59 21.01
CA MET A 1 7.46 12.39 20.62
C MET A 1 7.57 11.16 19.70
N ALA A 2 7.68 11.34 18.38
CA ALA A 2 7.89 10.24 17.41
C ALA A 2 8.64 10.68 16.14
N LYS A 3 9.32 11.83 16.16
CA LYS A 3 9.94 12.46 14.96
C LYS A 3 11.19 11.74 14.41
N GLY A 4 11.66 10.67 15.06
CA GLY A 4 12.94 10.02 14.73
C GLY A 4 12.86 8.68 13.99
N LYS A 5 11.74 7.95 14.03
CA LYS A 5 11.75 6.51 13.67
C LYS A 5 11.64 6.21 12.17
N TYR A 6 11.19 7.17 11.35
CA TYR A 6 10.91 6.95 9.91
C TYR A 6 11.75 7.85 8.98
N ARG A 7 12.89 8.39 9.46
CA ARG A 7 13.74 9.37 8.75
C ARG A 7 14.36 8.84 7.45
N ARG A 8 14.43 7.52 7.27
CA ARG A 8 14.96 6.86 6.06
C ARG A 8 13.94 6.70 4.93
N TRP A 9 12.65 6.92 5.21
CA TRP A 9 11.60 6.81 4.21
C TRP A 9 11.24 8.21 3.70
N GLY A 10 11.67 8.53 2.48
CA GLY A 10 11.35 9.81 1.84
C GLY A 10 9.86 9.95 1.52
N THR A 11 9.43 11.19 1.26
CA THR A 11 8.07 11.56 0.85
C THR A 11 7.93 11.30 -0.65
N ALA A 12 7.48 10.11 -1.07
CA ALA A 12 7.35 9.73 -2.49
C ALA A 12 5.90 9.76 -3.02
N PRO A 13 5.60 10.31 -4.21
CA PRO A 13 4.23 10.48 -4.75
C PRO A 13 3.43 9.19 -4.79
N ASN A 14 4.05 8.14 -5.29
CA ASN A 14 3.59 6.76 -5.37
C ASN A 14 3.57 5.99 -4.02
N GLN A 15 3.74 6.67 -2.88
CA GLN A 15 3.64 6.01 -1.58
C GLN A 15 2.17 5.68 -1.27
N VAL A 16 1.93 4.44 -0.86
CA VAL A 16 0.63 3.97 -0.37
C VAL A 16 0.77 3.37 1.03
N CYS A 17 -0.27 3.55 1.84
CA CYS A 17 -0.40 2.91 3.16
C CYS A 17 -1.51 1.88 3.08
N VAL A 18 -1.14 0.61 3.18
CA VAL A 18 -2.06 -0.53 3.18
C VAL A 18 -2.31 -0.92 4.63
N CYS A 19 -3.54 -0.71 5.07
CA CYS A 19 -4.05 -1.11 6.38
C CYS A 19 -4.82 -2.42 6.20
N VAL A 20 -4.34 -3.51 6.78
CA VAL A 20 -5.05 -4.80 6.79
C VAL A 20 -5.91 -4.86 8.05
N ASP A 21 -7.22 -5.03 7.87
CA ASP A 21 -8.19 -5.02 8.95
C ASP A 21 -8.67 -6.42 9.34
N GLU A 22 -8.83 -7.31 8.36
CA GLU A 22 -9.30 -8.67 8.61
C GLU A 22 -8.61 -9.69 7.71
N ILE A 23 -8.51 -10.93 8.20
CA ILE A 23 -8.05 -12.09 7.46
C ILE A 23 -9.10 -13.19 7.63
N LYS A 24 -9.79 -13.58 6.55
CA LYS A 24 -10.85 -14.60 6.53
C LYS A 24 -10.56 -15.59 5.42
N ASP A 25 -10.60 -16.88 5.73
CA ASP A 25 -10.41 -17.98 4.76
C ASP A 25 -9.14 -17.86 3.90
N GLY A 26 -8.10 -17.21 4.43
CA GLY A 26 -6.84 -16.96 3.72
C GLY A 26 -6.84 -15.70 2.84
N GLU A 27 -7.95 -15.00 2.73
CA GLU A 27 -8.03 -13.68 2.07
C GLU A 27 -7.86 -12.53 3.08
N ILE A 28 -7.28 -11.44 2.60
CA ILE A 28 -7.06 -10.22 3.37
C ILE A 28 -8.00 -9.12 2.90
N SER A 29 -8.55 -8.37 3.85
CA SER A 29 -9.34 -7.18 3.58
C SER A 29 -8.87 -5.98 4.38
N GLY A 30 -9.17 -4.79 3.88
CA GLY A 30 -8.79 -3.56 4.54
C GLY A 30 -8.84 -2.35 3.63
N LYS A 31 -7.95 -1.38 3.89
CA LYS A 31 -8.01 -0.04 3.32
C LYS A 31 -6.65 0.40 2.79
N VAL A 32 -6.64 1.05 1.64
CA VAL A 32 -5.46 1.68 1.05
C VAL A 32 -5.61 3.19 1.09
N TYR A 33 -4.64 3.86 1.68
CA TYR A 33 -4.52 5.31 1.67
C TYR A 33 -3.40 5.73 0.72
N SER A 34 -3.67 6.74 -0.09
CA SER A 34 -2.67 7.41 -0.93
C SER A 34 -2.62 8.89 -0.58
N ARG A 35 -1.62 9.61 -1.11
CA ARG A 35 -1.48 11.06 -0.85
C ARG A 35 -2.37 11.94 -1.73
N TYR A 36 -3.05 11.31 -2.68
CA TYR A 36 -3.90 11.98 -3.66
C TYR A 36 -5.39 11.91 -3.30
N SER A 37 -5.76 11.13 -2.27
CA SER A 37 -7.15 10.99 -1.84
C SER A 37 -7.27 10.97 -0.32
N ARG A 38 -8.24 11.72 0.20
CA ARG A 38 -8.63 11.64 1.62
C ARG A 38 -9.46 10.39 1.91
N THR A 39 -10.21 9.91 0.92
CA THR A 39 -10.99 8.68 1.04
C THR A 39 -10.11 7.47 0.70
N PRO A 40 -10.03 6.47 1.59
CA PRO A 40 -9.32 5.23 1.29
C PRO A 40 -10.06 4.41 0.23
N TRP A 41 -9.31 3.58 -0.49
CA TRP A 41 -9.90 2.51 -1.29
C TRP A 41 -10.02 1.27 -0.41
N GLU A 42 -11.17 0.61 -0.45
CA GLU A 42 -11.39 -0.64 0.28
C GLU A 42 -11.06 -1.81 -0.65
N PHE A 43 -10.41 -2.83 -0.10
CA PHE A 43 -10.13 -4.08 -0.80
C PHE A 43 -10.59 -5.25 0.05
N ASN A 44 -11.09 -6.29 -0.60
CA ASN A 44 -11.57 -7.52 0.05
C ASN A 44 -10.71 -8.73 -0.27
N SER A 45 -9.80 -8.62 -1.23
CA SER A 45 -8.87 -9.67 -1.58
C SER A 45 -7.51 -9.11 -2.00
N LEU A 46 -6.51 -9.99 -2.06
CA LEU A 46 -5.18 -9.62 -2.52
C LEU A 46 -5.15 -9.20 -4.00
N ILE A 47 -5.98 -9.83 -4.83
CA ILE A 47 -6.08 -9.50 -6.26
C ILE A 47 -6.68 -8.11 -6.44
N GLU A 48 -7.72 -7.76 -5.67
CA GLU A 48 -8.26 -6.41 -5.66
C GLU A 48 -7.22 -5.38 -5.23
N LEU A 49 -6.46 -5.66 -4.17
CA LEU A 49 -5.38 -4.78 -3.70
C LEU A 49 -4.36 -4.49 -4.81
N LEU A 50 -3.85 -5.54 -5.47
CA LEU A 50 -2.89 -5.39 -6.56
C LEU A 50 -3.49 -4.63 -7.75
N GLY A 51 -4.72 -4.94 -8.14
CA GLY A 51 -5.42 -4.25 -9.24
C GLY A 51 -5.65 -2.77 -8.96
N GLN A 52 -6.02 -2.41 -7.72
CA GLN A 52 -6.21 -1.03 -7.30
C GLN A 52 -4.89 -0.25 -7.26
N MET A 53 -3.82 -0.86 -6.73
CA MET A 53 -2.47 -0.25 -6.75
C MET A 53 -1.96 -0.05 -8.18
N GLU A 54 -2.15 -1.03 -9.06
CA GLU A 54 -1.82 -0.94 -10.48
C GLU A 54 -2.57 0.22 -11.17
N SER A 55 -3.89 0.29 -10.95
CA SER A 55 -4.74 1.38 -11.44
C SER A 55 -4.26 2.74 -10.92
N PHE A 56 -3.87 2.82 -9.64
CA PHE A 56 -3.32 4.03 -9.06
C PHE A 56 -2.02 4.48 -9.72
N TYR A 57 -1.04 3.59 -9.89
CA TYR A 57 0.24 3.92 -10.54
C TYR A 57 0.06 4.37 -11.99
N ASN A 58 -0.87 3.75 -12.72
CA ASN A 58 -1.22 4.16 -14.08
C ASN A 58 -1.86 5.56 -14.08
N LYS A 59 -2.75 5.87 -13.13
CA LYS A 59 -3.38 7.19 -13.00
C LYS A 59 -2.39 8.29 -12.68
N ILE A 60 -1.46 8.08 -11.74
CA ILE A 60 -0.45 9.09 -11.40
C ILE A 60 0.72 9.14 -12.39
N SER A 61 0.71 8.28 -13.42
CA SER A 61 1.77 8.13 -14.42
C SER A 61 3.17 7.95 -13.81
N PHE A 62 3.25 7.40 -12.59
CA PHE A 62 4.49 7.26 -11.84
C PHE A 62 4.46 6.09 -10.84
N PRO A 63 5.50 5.24 -10.79
CA PRO A 63 6.52 5.09 -11.83
C PRO A 63 5.88 4.62 -13.15
N GLN A 64 6.38 5.11 -14.29
CA GLN A 64 5.87 4.66 -15.58
C GLN A 64 6.11 3.16 -15.76
N ALA A 65 5.09 2.45 -16.24
CA ALA A 65 5.21 1.05 -16.62
C ALA A 65 6.11 0.94 -17.86
N ALA A 66 7.22 0.18 -17.76
CA ALA A 66 8.07 -0.06 -18.93
C ALA A 66 7.42 -1.04 -19.93
N VAL A 67 6.40 -1.77 -19.49
CA VAL A 67 5.63 -2.73 -20.30
C VAL A 67 4.15 -2.47 -20.07
N GLN A 68 3.41 -2.20 -21.15
CA GLN A 68 1.94 -2.18 -21.13
C GLN A 68 1.42 -3.60 -21.40
N ILE A 69 0.49 -4.07 -20.56
CA ILE A 69 -0.20 -5.35 -20.80
C ILE A 69 -1.05 -5.18 -22.06
N ARG A 70 -0.71 -5.88 -23.14
CA ARG A 70 -1.53 -5.94 -24.36
C ARG A 70 -2.63 -6.98 -24.15
N GLY A 71 -3.90 -6.59 -24.32
CA GLY A 71 -5.01 -7.54 -24.47
C GLY A 71 -6.11 -7.52 -23.42
N ILE A 72 -6.07 -6.63 -22.43
CA ILE A 72 -7.23 -6.40 -21.56
C ILE A 72 -7.71 -4.97 -21.81
N GLN A 73 -8.83 -4.85 -22.53
CA GLN A 73 -9.61 -3.62 -22.58
C GLN A 73 -10.19 -3.36 -21.18
N TRP A 74 -9.36 -2.82 -20.28
CA TRP A 74 -9.85 -2.21 -19.06
C TRP A 74 -10.60 -0.96 -19.46
N GLN A 75 -11.92 -1.07 -19.49
CA GLN A 75 -12.81 0.05 -19.78
C GLN A 75 -12.46 1.23 -18.87
N GLU A 76 -12.06 2.34 -19.49
CA GLU A 76 -12.06 3.66 -18.88
C GLU A 76 -13.49 4.03 -18.49
N ARG A 77 -13.91 3.71 -17.27
CA ARG A 77 -15.07 4.36 -16.63
C ARG A 77 -14.77 4.68 -15.18
N GLY A 78 -13.98 5.72 -15.05
CA GLY A 78 -13.81 6.49 -13.83
C GLY A 78 -13.00 7.71 -14.21
N LYS A 79 -13.66 8.70 -14.82
CA LYS A 79 -13.11 10.06 -14.92
C LYS A 79 -12.84 10.51 -13.50
N PHE A 80 -11.61 10.30 -13.01
CA PHE A 80 -11.10 11.16 -11.97
C PHE A 80 -10.98 12.51 -12.64
N GLN A 81 -11.75 13.47 -12.15
CA GLN A 81 -11.57 14.87 -12.53
C GLN A 81 -10.09 15.19 -12.38
N ALA A 82 -9.52 15.73 -13.46
CA ALA A 82 -8.12 16.10 -13.59
C ALA A 82 -7.79 17.33 -12.72
N GLU A 83 -8.10 17.24 -11.43
CA GLU A 83 -7.87 18.25 -10.40
C GLU A 83 -7.25 17.56 -9.18
N ALA A 84 -6.02 17.10 -9.31
CA ALA A 84 -5.11 16.91 -8.18
C ALA A 84 -3.67 16.94 -8.70
N GLU A 85 -3.29 18.11 -9.21
CA GLU A 85 -1.89 18.49 -9.33
C GLU A 85 -1.28 18.51 -7.92
N GLN A 86 -0.23 17.71 -7.76
CA GLN A 86 0.61 17.54 -6.56
C GLN A 86 0.04 16.67 -5.41
N PRO A 87 0.91 15.92 -4.70
CA PRO A 87 0.53 15.23 -3.47
C PRO A 87 0.04 16.26 -2.45
N PHE A 88 -1.27 16.30 -2.23
CA PHE A 88 -1.92 17.28 -1.36
C PHE A 88 -1.82 16.90 0.13
N LEU A 89 -1.59 15.62 0.45
CA LEU A 89 -1.52 15.13 1.84
C LEU A 89 -0.08 15.01 2.36
N GLU A 90 0.12 15.45 3.61
CA GLU A 90 1.37 15.32 4.35
C GLU A 90 1.74 13.85 4.60
N LYS A 91 3.04 13.57 4.75
CA LYS A 91 3.55 12.22 4.99
C LYS A 91 3.02 11.64 6.31
N GLU A 92 2.85 12.51 7.28
CA GLU A 92 2.35 12.25 8.63
C GLU A 92 0.95 11.61 8.56
N PHE A 93 0.10 12.06 7.63
CA PHE A 93 -1.25 11.51 7.45
C PHE A 93 -1.23 10.00 7.19
N LEU A 94 -0.33 9.50 6.35
CA LEU A 94 -0.20 8.06 6.06
C LEU A 94 0.37 7.29 7.25
N LEU A 95 1.28 7.91 8.00
CA LEU A 95 1.89 7.35 9.20
C LEU A 95 0.94 7.28 10.40
N GLU A 96 -0.16 8.01 10.38
CA GLU A 96 -1.20 7.95 11.42
C GLU A 96 -2.20 6.81 11.19
N LYS A 97 -2.34 6.31 9.95
CA LYS A 97 -3.29 5.23 9.64
C LYS A 97 -2.79 3.90 10.19
N ARG A 98 -3.69 3.13 10.78
CA ARG A 98 -3.39 1.80 11.31
C ARG A 98 -4.47 0.81 10.89
N GLY A 99 -4.04 -0.32 10.35
CA GLY A 99 -4.91 -1.48 10.21
C GLY A 99 -5.08 -2.21 11.54
N ILE A 100 -6.12 -3.03 11.64
CA ILE A 100 -6.36 -3.84 12.84
C ILE A 100 -5.32 -4.98 12.96
N GLN A 101 -4.94 -5.61 11.83
CA GLN A 101 -4.00 -6.73 11.79
C GLN A 101 -2.56 -6.28 11.53
N ALA A 102 -2.36 -5.40 10.55
CA ALA A 102 -1.05 -4.88 10.19
C ALA A 102 -1.16 -3.61 9.34
N THR A 103 -0.10 -2.81 9.35
CA THR A 103 0.02 -1.61 8.55
C THR A 103 1.31 -1.63 7.76
N PHE A 104 1.19 -1.46 6.44
CA PHE A 104 2.31 -1.49 5.52
C PHE A 104 2.42 -0.18 4.75
N LEU A 105 3.61 0.40 4.74
CA LEU A 105 3.96 1.49 3.83
C LEU A 105 4.74 0.93 2.65
N ILE A 106 4.25 1.19 1.44
CA ILE A 106 4.80 0.63 0.22
C ILE A 106 5.13 1.78 -0.73
N ILE A 107 6.33 1.71 -1.33
CA ILE A 107 6.78 2.61 -2.39
C ILE A 107 7.28 1.73 -3.53
N VAL A 108 6.56 1.71 -4.66
CA VAL A 108 7.00 1.02 -5.89
C VAL A 108 7.91 1.94 -6.68
N ARG A 109 9.23 1.72 -6.65
CA ARG A 109 10.23 2.57 -7.33
C ARG A 109 10.28 2.32 -8.83
N TYR A 110 10.14 1.07 -9.25
CA TYR A 110 10.32 0.67 -10.65
C TYR A 110 9.25 -0.33 -11.08
N ARG A 111 8.89 -0.24 -12.36
CA ARG A 111 7.93 -1.11 -13.05
C ARG A 111 8.52 -1.70 -14.33
N GLN A 112 9.67 -2.35 -14.19
CA GLN A 112 10.38 -3.01 -15.27
C GLN A 112 10.09 -4.51 -15.28
N ASN A 113 10.20 -5.17 -16.43
CA ASN A 113 10.00 -6.62 -16.60
C ASN A 113 8.62 -7.12 -16.13
N ALA A 114 7.57 -6.31 -16.33
CA ALA A 114 6.20 -6.62 -15.90
C ALA A 114 6.05 -6.95 -14.39
N THR A 115 6.92 -6.39 -13.54
CA THR A 115 6.84 -6.55 -12.08
C THR A 115 7.12 -5.23 -11.37
N TRP A 116 6.92 -5.21 -10.05
CA TRP A 116 7.17 -4.05 -9.20
C TRP A 116 8.44 -4.27 -8.37
N GLN A 117 9.30 -3.25 -8.30
CA GLN A 117 10.42 -3.22 -7.36
C GLN A 117 10.33 -1.97 -6.50
N GLY A 118 10.71 -2.06 -5.23
CA GLY A 118 10.50 -0.96 -4.31
C GLY A 118 10.85 -1.25 -2.86
N SER A 119 10.27 -0.43 -1.99
CA SER A 119 10.48 -0.51 -0.55
C SER A 119 9.17 -0.87 0.15
N PHE A 120 9.30 -1.73 1.15
CA PHE A 120 8.23 -2.16 2.06
C PHE A 120 8.61 -1.84 3.51
N LEU A 121 7.71 -1.19 4.25
CA LEU A 121 7.86 -0.90 5.67
C LEU A 121 6.67 -1.47 6.42
N TRP A 122 6.95 -2.40 7.32
CA TRP A 122 6.01 -2.84 8.33
C TRP A 122 6.07 -1.88 9.52
N VAL A 123 4.97 -1.15 9.74
CA VAL A 123 4.94 -0.04 10.69
C VAL A 123 4.99 -0.52 12.13
N GLU A 124 4.27 -1.58 12.48
CA GLU A 124 4.21 -2.10 13.86
C GLU A 124 5.59 -2.57 14.35
N GLU A 125 6.34 -3.29 13.53
CA GLU A 125 7.69 -3.76 13.87
C GLU A 125 8.81 -2.77 13.47
N ASN A 126 8.44 -1.61 12.91
CA ASN A 126 9.38 -0.62 12.36
C ASN A 126 10.45 -1.26 11.43
N ARG A 127 10.04 -2.27 10.65
CA ARG A 127 10.93 -3.08 9.82
C ARG A 127 10.81 -2.68 8.36
N SER A 128 11.90 -2.17 7.80
CA SER A 128 12.01 -1.76 6.40
C SER A 128 12.80 -2.78 5.60
N LEU A 129 12.26 -3.20 4.45
CA LEU A 129 12.89 -4.12 3.50
C LEU A 129 12.71 -3.58 2.07
N GLU A 130 13.52 -4.08 1.15
CA GLU A 130 13.33 -3.84 -0.29
C GLU A 130 12.80 -5.11 -0.93
N PHE A 131 11.84 -4.95 -1.85
CA PHE A 131 11.33 -6.05 -2.67
C PHE A 131 11.77 -5.84 -4.13
N LYS A 132 12.10 -6.94 -4.79
CA LYS A 132 12.57 -6.99 -6.18
C LYS A 132 11.51 -7.49 -7.15
N SER A 133 10.35 -7.89 -6.65
CA SER A 133 9.19 -8.26 -7.46
C SER A 133 7.89 -8.06 -6.69
N ALA A 134 6.76 -8.01 -7.40
CA ALA A 134 5.45 -8.02 -6.80
C ALA A 134 5.25 -9.27 -5.91
N LEU A 135 5.76 -10.44 -6.34
CA LEU A 135 5.69 -11.67 -5.53
C LEU A 135 6.48 -11.54 -4.22
N GLU A 136 7.67 -10.95 -4.24
CA GLU A 136 8.43 -10.71 -3.01
C GLU A 136 7.67 -9.79 -2.04
N LEU A 137 6.99 -8.75 -2.56
CA LEU A 137 6.12 -7.91 -1.74
C LEU A 137 5.01 -8.73 -1.08
N LEU A 138 4.34 -9.61 -1.83
CA LEU A 138 3.30 -10.51 -1.30
C LEU A 138 3.86 -11.44 -0.21
N MET A 139 5.02 -12.04 -0.45
CA MET A 139 5.68 -12.91 0.52
C MET A 139 6.07 -12.15 1.80
N MET A 140 6.47 -10.89 1.68
CA MET A 140 6.76 -10.04 2.84
C MET A 140 5.50 -9.74 3.65
N MET A 141 4.39 -9.37 2.98
CA MET A 141 3.10 -9.15 3.64
C MET A 141 2.62 -10.42 4.33
N ASP A 142 2.62 -11.57 3.65
CA ASP A 142 2.22 -12.87 4.21
C ASP A 142 3.04 -13.25 5.45
N LYS A 143 4.38 -13.10 5.39
CA LYS A 143 5.26 -13.33 6.53
C LYS A 143 4.94 -12.40 7.71
N SER A 144 4.67 -11.12 7.45
CA SER A 144 4.30 -10.16 8.48
C SER A 144 2.96 -10.51 9.14
N LEU A 145 1.96 -10.92 8.36
CA LEU A 145 0.63 -11.29 8.88
C LEU A 145 0.66 -12.59 9.69
N LYS A 146 1.51 -13.55 9.31
CA LYS A 146 1.73 -14.80 10.06
C LYS A 146 2.58 -14.62 11.32
N THR A 147 3.38 -13.55 11.38
CA THR A 147 4.16 -13.23 12.57
C THR A 147 3.26 -12.59 13.63
N PRO A 148 3.19 -13.12 14.86
CA PRO A 148 2.52 -12.43 15.94
C PRO A 148 3.28 -11.13 16.23
N ALA A 149 2.71 -9.99 15.83
CA ALA A 149 3.27 -8.68 16.13
C ALA A 149 3.44 -8.53 17.65
N PHE A 150 4.62 -8.16 18.10
CA PHE A 150 4.90 -7.99 19.53
C PHE A 150 4.24 -6.69 20.00
N GLY A 151 3.04 -6.81 20.57
CA GLY A 151 2.21 -5.64 20.92
C GLY A 151 0.79 -5.68 20.37
N ARG A 152 0.31 -6.81 19.83
CA ARG A 152 -1.14 -7.07 19.74
C ARG A 152 -1.72 -6.93 21.14
N ASN A 153 -2.25 -5.75 21.49
CA ASN A 153 -3.10 -5.63 22.66
C ASN A 153 -4.42 -6.32 22.29
N PRO A 154 -4.75 -7.49 22.84
CA PRO A 154 -5.96 -8.22 22.46
C PRO A 154 -7.25 -7.52 22.94
N LEU A 155 -7.14 -6.38 23.62
CA LEU A 155 -8.22 -5.75 24.37
C LEU A 155 -8.79 -4.52 23.67
N ARG A 156 -9.37 -4.72 22.48
CA ARG A 156 -10.38 -3.79 21.95
C ARG A 156 -11.60 -4.52 21.38
N LYS A 157 -12.09 -5.48 22.17
CA LYS A 157 -13.49 -5.91 22.30
C LYS A 157 -13.74 -5.86 23.82
N SER A 158 -14.79 -5.31 24.40
CA SER A 158 -16.18 -4.99 24.03
C SER A 158 -16.64 -3.76 24.84
N TRP A 159 -17.73 -3.07 24.47
CA TRP A 159 -19.03 -3.15 25.17
C TRP A 159 -18.95 -3.50 26.65
#